data_AF-A0A962HRH2-F1
#
_entry.id   AF-A0A962HRH2-F1
#
_cell.length_a   1.000
_cell.length_b   1.000
_cell.length_c   1.000
_cell.angle_alpha   90.00
_cell.angle_beta   90.00
_cell.angle_gamma   90.00
#
_symmetry.space_group_name_H-M   'P 1'
#
loop_
_entity.id
_entity.type
_entity.pdbx_description
1 polymer ?
#
loop_
_entity_poly.entity_id
_entity_poly.type
_entity_poly.pdbx_seq_one_letter_code
_entity_poly.pdbx_strand_id
1 'polypeptide(L)'
;MKLAHFAFRREEAPPQPAEDGRVVELFRSRSELRKQHEDLQLDLNRQRDRLKQQEAATQRVRDILEVLEQRLGGADTGYPALAFYHLRAMWADRRELIRAFVADLANRQVERERKMHDLGGNKRQFEQRKAVEVRLHAAQLDLVDARQAAQKIEAELQVLNRWWHRKRRTEIANKLPAANAAVTVAELALEQAHADISALEARRDSDFPGLAVGTRRAINLAAIAYAEVLCLRLIRTPLLQMAREAVGRREVIDDYGSPEDCQRLMADVEHARKVLAVRTGLTKQVGPRVERLKKTAKYRSSIEVVPVAETVHVAAGDVMELKAVGANANRLPNVVAEDTWDLFSILLK
;
A
#
# COMPACT_ATOMS: atom_id res chain seq x y z
N MET A 1 19.40 61.40 -57.54
CA MET A 1 19.64 59.98 -57.20
C MET A 1 20.12 59.91 -55.77
N LYS A 2 19.28 59.38 -54.86
CA LYS A 2 19.55 59.27 -53.41
C LYS A 2 20.31 57.96 -53.16
N LEU A 3 21.44 58.02 -52.45
CA LEU A 3 22.13 56.84 -51.91
C LEU A 3 21.91 56.78 -50.39
N ALA A 4 21.61 55.57 -49.93
CA ALA A 4 21.02 55.26 -48.63
C ALA A 4 22.04 55.28 -47.48
N HIS A 5 21.59 55.77 -46.32
CA HIS A 5 22.25 55.60 -45.03
C HIS A 5 22.11 54.14 -44.56
N PHE A 6 23.23 53.42 -44.47
CA PHE A 6 23.33 52.21 -43.66
C PHE A 6 23.80 52.61 -42.25
N ALA A 7 22.91 52.48 -41.27
CA ALA A 7 23.22 52.66 -39.86
C ALA A 7 23.80 51.34 -39.30
N PHE A 8 25.05 51.40 -38.84
CA PHE A 8 25.69 50.30 -38.11
C PHE A 8 25.10 50.27 -36.69
N ARG A 9 24.20 49.32 -36.43
CA ARG A 9 23.66 49.06 -35.09
C ARG A 9 24.75 48.34 -34.29
N ARG A 10 25.39 49.02 -33.34
CA ARG A 10 26.27 48.40 -32.33
C ARG A 10 25.44 47.43 -31.50
N GLU A 11 25.75 46.14 -31.56
CA GLU A 11 25.35 45.18 -30.52
C GLU A 11 26.10 45.53 -29.24
N GLU A 12 25.36 45.91 -28.20
CA GLU A 12 25.88 46.06 -26.84
C GLU A 12 26.23 44.67 -26.29
N ALA A 13 27.49 44.47 -25.92
CA ALA A 13 27.92 43.30 -25.18
C ALA A 13 27.19 43.26 -23.83
N PRO A 14 26.75 42.08 -23.35
CA PRO A 14 26.04 41.99 -22.08
C PRO A 14 26.93 42.50 -20.93
N PRO A 15 26.34 43.16 -19.91
CA PRO A 15 27.09 43.72 -18.80
C PRO A 15 27.88 42.62 -18.09
N GLN A 16 29.20 42.80 -17.98
CA GLN A 16 30.03 41.91 -17.19
C GLN A 16 29.59 42.00 -15.72
N PRO A 17 29.30 40.87 -15.05
CA PRO A 17 28.92 40.90 -13.65
C PRO A 17 30.06 41.51 -12.82
N ALA A 18 29.71 42.42 -11.91
CA ALA A 18 30.65 43.03 -10.96
C ALA A 18 31.46 41.94 -10.23
N GLU A 19 32.76 42.20 -9.98
CA GLU A 19 33.69 41.21 -9.39
C GLU A 19 33.14 40.57 -8.10
N ASP A 20 32.39 41.32 -7.30
CA ASP A 20 31.71 40.85 -6.09
C ASP A 20 30.66 39.75 -6.37
N GLY A 21 29.92 39.84 -7.48
CA GLY A 21 28.95 38.81 -7.89
C GLY A 21 29.61 37.49 -8.26
N ARG A 22 30.78 37.57 -8.91
CA ARG A 22 31.57 36.40 -9.30
C ARG A 22 32.16 35.67 -8.09
N VAL A 23 32.56 36.42 -7.07
CA VAL A 23 33.04 35.86 -5.79
C VAL A 23 31.90 35.12 -5.05
N VAL A 24 30.70 35.70 -5.01
CA VAL A 24 29.52 35.06 -4.40
C VAL A 24 29.12 33.77 -5.14
N GLU A 25 29.17 33.77 -6.48
CA GLU A 25 28.93 32.57 -7.29
C GLU A 25 30.01 31.48 -7.07
N LEU A 26 31.27 31.86 -6.90
CA LEU A 26 32.35 30.92 -6.56
C LEU A 26 32.18 30.32 -5.15
N PHE A 27 31.72 31.11 -4.17
CA PHE A 27 31.42 30.58 -2.84
C PHE A 27 30.20 29.66 -2.83
N ARG A 28 29.14 29.99 -3.59
CA ARG A 28 27.97 29.13 -3.77
C ARG A 28 28.36 27.81 -4.44
N SER A 29 29.07 27.87 -5.57
CA SER A 29 29.53 26.67 -6.28
C SER A 29 30.48 25.82 -5.41
N ARG A 30 31.38 26.42 -4.64
CA ARG A 30 32.21 25.70 -3.67
C ARG A 30 31.39 25.06 -2.55
N SER A 31 30.37 25.74 -2.04
CA SER A 31 29.50 25.20 -0.98
C SER A 31 28.64 24.03 -1.49
N GLU A 32 28.14 24.13 -2.72
CA GLU A 32 27.41 23.07 -3.41
C GLU A 32 28.30 21.87 -3.71
N LEU A 33 29.53 22.10 -4.21
CA LEU A 33 30.52 21.04 -4.41
C LEU A 33 30.91 20.34 -3.11
N ARG A 34 31.07 21.10 -2.02
CA ARG A 34 31.36 20.52 -0.70
C ARG A 34 30.20 19.65 -0.22
N LYS A 35 28.96 20.12 -0.38
CA LYS A 35 27.76 19.35 -0.04
C LYS A 35 27.67 18.07 -0.87
N GLN A 36 27.86 18.15 -2.19
CA GLN A 36 27.88 16.99 -3.07
C GLN A 36 28.99 16.01 -2.69
N HIS A 37 30.17 16.50 -2.33
CA HIS A 37 31.26 15.66 -1.86
C HIS A 37 30.94 14.97 -0.52
N GLU A 38 30.35 15.68 0.44
CA GLU A 38 29.89 15.11 1.71
C GLU A 38 28.78 14.05 1.49
N ASP A 39 27.81 14.35 0.61
CA ASP A 39 26.74 13.41 0.23
C ASP A 39 27.32 12.15 -0.45
N LEU A 40 28.27 12.31 -1.37
CA LEU A 40 28.97 11.20 -2.03
C LEU A 40 29.80 10.37 -1.04
N GLN A 41 30.46 11.00 -0.07
CA GLN A 41 31.19 10.28 0.98
C GLN A 41 30.25 9.45 1.87
N LEU A 42 29.08 9.98 2.22
CA LEU A 42 28.06 9.25 2.95
C LEU A 42 27.56 8.05 2.15
N ASP A 43 27.28 8.24 0.86
CA ASP A 43 26.84 7.16 -0.02
C ASP A 43 27.93 6.11 -0.26
N LEU A 44 29.19 6.52 -0.40
CA LEU A 44 30.34 5.61 -0.48
C LEU A 44 30.44 4.76 0.78
N ASN A 45 30.36 5.37 1.97
CA ASN A 45 30.38 4.64 3.24
C ASN A 45 29.21 3.66 3.36
N ARG A 46 28.00 4.08 2.99
CA ARG A 46 26.81 3.18 2.95
C ARG A 46 27.01 2.01 2.00
N GLN A 47 27.55 2.25 0.81
CA GLN A 47 27.84 1.20 -0.16
C GLN A 47 28.92 0.24 0.35
N ARG A 48 29.97 0.77 1.00
CA ARG A 48 31.03 -0.04 1.61
C ARG A 48 30.50 -0.93 2.73
N ASP A 49 29.59 -0.42 3.55
CA ASP A 49 28.96 -1.21 4.61
C ASP A 49 28.04 -2.30 4.02
N ARG A 50 27.28 -1.98 2.98
CA ARG A 50 26.49 -3.00 2.23
C ARG A 50 27.39 -4.07 1.61
N LEU A 51 28.53 -3.68 1.04
CA LEU A 51 29.49 -4.61 0.46
C LEU A 51 30.05 -5.55 1.53
N LYS A 52 30.50 -5.02 2.68
CA LYS A 52 30.96 -5.84 3.82
C LYS A 52 29.89 -6.82 4.29
N GLN A 53 28.63 -6.39 4.35
CA GLN A 53 27.52 -7.27 4.72
C GLN A 53 27.31 -8.39 3.70
N GLN A 54 27.43 -8.08 2.40
CA GLN A 54 27.33 -9.06 1.32
C GLN A 54 28.52 -10.04 1.34
N GLU A 55 29.74 -9.56 1.56
CA GLU A 55 30.95 -10.38 1.72
C GLU A 55 30.81 -11.32 2.90
N ALA A 56 30.38 -10.82 4.07
CA ALA A 56 30.15 -11.64 5.26
C ALA A 56 28.99 -12.64 5.07
N ALA A 57 27.96 -12.29 4.29
CA ALA A 57 26.91 -13.24 3.92
C ALA A 57 27.45 -14.33 2.97
N THR A 58 28.26 -13.94 1.98
CA THR A 58 28.89 -14.85 1.02
C THR A 58 29.84 -15.82 1.71
N GLN A 59 30.66 -15.34 2.64
CA GLN A 59 31.57 -16.19 3.39
C GLN A 59 30.80 -17.24 4.20
N ARG A 60 29.74 -16.83 4.92
CA ARG A 60 28.88 -17.77 5.65
C ARG A 60 28.26 -18.84 4.75
N VAL A 61 27.87 -18.49 3.52
CA VAL A 61 27.35 -19.47 2.56
C VAL A 61 28.44 -20.44 2.11
N ARG A 62 29.66 -19.96 1.86
CA ARG A 62 30.81 -20.81 1.53
C ARG A 62 31.12 -21.79 2.66
N ASP A 63 31.16 -21.31 3.91
CA ASP A 63 31.41 -22.16 5.08
C ASP A 63 30.34 -23.27 5.20
N ILE A 64 29.06 -22.93 4.96
CA ILE A 64 27.97 -23.92 4.96
C ILE A 64 28.14 -24.94 3.83
N LEU A 65 28.51 -24.49 2.62
CA LEU A 65 28.71 -25.39 1.47
C LEU A 65 29.89 -26.34 1.71
N GLU A 66 30.98 -25.87 2.31
CA GLU A 66 32.13 -26.71 2.65
C GLU A 66 31.75 -27.80 3.67
N VAL A 67 30.98 -27.44 4.72
CA VAL A 67 30.45 -28.43 5.69
C VAL A 67 29.54 -29.44 5.00
N LEU A 68 28.73 -29.01 4.03
CA LEU A 68 27.86 -29.92 3.27
C LEU A 68 28.64 -30.83 2.34
N GLU A 69 29.66 -30.33 1.66
CA GLU A 69 30.55 -31.14 0.84
C GLU A 69 31.22 -32.24 1.67
N GLN A 70 31.75 -31.89 2.85
CA GLN A 70 32.32 -32.86 3.77
C GLN A 70 31.31 -33.94 4.19
N ARG A 71 30.07 -33.54 4.52
CA ARG A 71 29.00 -34.49 4.90
C ARG A 71 28.57 -35.39 3.74
N LEU A 72 28.47 -34.85 2.52
CA LEU A 72 28.08 -35.63 1.34
C LEU A 72 29.18 -36.58 0.88
N GLY A 73 30.44 -36.32 1.24
CA GLY A 73 31.57 -37.22 0.99
C GLY A 73 31.54 -38.52 1.81
N GLY A 74 30.82 -38.54 2.94
CA GLY A 74 30.66 -39.73 3.80
C GLY A 74 29.38 -40.51 3.49
N ALA A 75 29.48 -41.84 3.35
CA ALA A 75 28.31 -42.70 3.11
C ALA A 75 27.30 -42.66 4.27
N ASP A 76 27.76 -42.53 5.51
CA ASP A 76 26.92 -42.52 6.70
C ASP A 76 26.27 -41.15 6.97
N THR A 77 26.86 -40.06 6.46
CA THR A 77 26.40 -38.68 6.69
C THR A 77 25.67 -38.08 5.49
N GLY A 78 25.90 -38.60 4.28
CA GLY A 78 25.32 -38.05 3.06
C GLY A 78 23.82 -38.28 2.96
N TYR A 79 23.33 -39.49 3.25
CA TYR A 79 21.91 -39.83 3.18
C TYR A 79 21.05 -39.07 4.20
N PRO A 80 21.43 -39.00 5.50
CA PRO A 80 20.70 -38.16 6.46
C PRO A 80 20.69 -36.68 6.07
N ALA A 81 21.79 -36.15 5.53
CA ALA A 81 21.85 -34.77 5.04
C ALA A 81 20.85 -34.53 3.90
N LEU A 82 20.75 -35.43 2.93
CA LEU A 82 19.76 -35.32 1.86
C LEU A 82 18.32 -35.36 2.42
N ALA A 83 18.01 -36.31 3.30
CA ALA A 83 16.69 -36.41 3.93
C ALA A 83 16.32 -35.13 4.71
N PHE A 84 17.25 -34.57 5.47
CA PHE A 84 17.11 -33.30 6.17
C PHE A 84 16.71 -32.15 5.23
N TYR A 85 17.42 -31.98 4.11
CA TYR A 85 17.13 -30.92 3.15
C TYR A 85 15.85 -31.15 2.35
N HIS A 86 15.49 -32.41 2.06
CA HIS A 86 14.19 -32.74 1.47
C HIS A 86 13.03 -32.30 2.37
N LEU A 87 13.11 -32.55 3.68
CA LEU A 87 12.13 -32.11 4.66
C LEU A 87 12.03 -30.58 4.73
N ARG A 88 13.16 -29.87 4.76
CA ARG A 88 13.19 -28.40 4.77
C ARG A 88 12.65 -27.80 3.47
N ALA A 89 12.98 -28.40 2.32
CA ALA A 89 12.46 -27.98 1.02
C ALA A 89 10.93 -28.17 0.98
N MET A 90 10.43 -29.30 1.48
CA MET A 90 8.99 -29.51 1.59
C MET A 90 8.32 -28.42 2.43
N TRP A 91 8.91 -28.01 3.56
CA TRP A 91 8.37 -26.90 4.37
C TRP A 91 8.39 -25.56 3.64
N ALA A 92 9.52 -25.21 3.01
CA ALA A 92 9.68 -23.98 2.26
C ALA A 92 8.67 -23.87 1.11
N ASP A 93 8.41 -24.96 0.40
CA ASP A 93 7.40 -25.01 -0.67
C ASP A 93 5.99 -24.71 -0.14
N ARG A 94 5.63 -25.21 1.05
CA ARG A 94 4.28 -25.00 1.64
C ARG A 94 4.11 -23.56 2.09
N ARG A 95 5.14 -23.00 2.72
CA ARG A 95 5.22 -21.57 3.01
C ARG A 95 5.02 -20.75 1.74
N GLU A 96 5.67 -21.12 0.64
CA GLU A 96 5.53 -20.40 -0.63
C GLU A 96 4.13 -20.53 -1.23
N LEU A 97 3.49 -21.70 -1.14
CA LEU A 97 2.10 -21.89 -1.56
C LEU A 97 1.14 -20.97 -0.80
N ILE A 98 1.29 -20.85 0.52
CA ILE A 98 0.46 -19.96 1.34
C ILE A 98 0.76 -18.50 0.99
N ARG A 99 2.04 -18.13 0.84
CA ARG A 99 2.46 -16.77 0.47
C ARG A 99 1.86 -16.34 -0.87
N ALA A 100 1.98 -17.16 -1.90
CA ALA A 100 1.40 -16.89 -3.21
C ALA A 100 -0.12 -16.73 -3.13
N PHE A 101 -0.80 -17.60 -2.37
CA PHE A 101 -2.24 -17.50 -2.14
C PHE A 101 -2.65 -16.18 -1.45
N VAL A 102 -1.92 -15.76 -0.42
CA VAL A 102 -2.16 -14.49 0.28
C VAL A 102 -1.91 -13.29 -0.65
N ALA A 103 -0.83 -13.32 -1.41
CA ALA A 103 -0.51 -12.27 -2.38
C ALA A 103 -1.63 -12.14 -3.44
N ASP A 104 -2.11 -13.25 -3.99
CA ASP A 104 -3.21 -13.27 -4.95
C ASP A 104 -4.50 -12.67 -4.37
N LEU A 105 -4.85 -13.03 -3.13
CA LEU A 105 -6.02 -12.47 -2.45
C LEU A 105 -5.87 -10.97 -2.15
N ALA A 106 -4.69 -10.56 -1.67
CA ALA A 106 -4.38 -9.17 -1.36
C ALA A 106 -4.47 -8.31 -2.62
N ASN A 107 -3.84 -8.72 -3.72
CA ASN A 107 -3.87 -8.00 -4.99
C ASN A 107 -5.31 -7.81 -5.50
N ARG A 108 -6.12 -8.88 -5.49
CA ARG A 108 -7.53 -8.81 -5.89
C ARG A 108 -8.34 -7.83 -5.04
N GLN A 109 -8.06 -7.74 -3.74
CA GLN A 109 -8.79 -6.83 -2.87
C GLN A 109 -8.28 -5.40 -2.95
N VAL A 110 -6.97 -5.19 -3.13
CA VAL A 110 -6.40 -3.85 -3.35
C VAL A 110 -7.02 -3.22 -4.59
N GLU A 111 -7.13 -3.97 -5.69
CA GLU A 111 -7.78 -3.48 -6.90
C GLU A 111 -9.24 -3.11 -6.68
N ARG A 112 -9.98 -3.91 -5.91
CA ARG A 112 -11.39 -3.65 -5.60
C ARG A 112 -11.57 -2.43 -4.72
N GLU A 113 -10.82 -2.34 -3.62
CA GLU A 113 -10.89 -1.23 -2.68
C GLU A 113 -10.40 0.08 -3.31
N ARG A 114 -9.35 0.02 -4.15
CA ARG A 114 -8.90 1.18 -4.92
C ARG A 114 -9.98 1.67 -5.87
N LYS A 115 -10.60 0.79 -6.65
CA LYS A 115 -11.73 1.16 -7.53
C LYS A 115 -12.89 1.79 -6.74
N MET A 116 -13.24 1.24 -5.58
CA MET A 116 -14.30 1.80 -4.73
C MET A 116 -13.92 3.15 -4.14
N HIS A 117 -12.65 3.33 -3.75
CA HIS A 117 -12.11 4.59 -3.27
C HIS A 117 -12.17 5.67 -4.36
N ASP A 118 -11.72 5.35 -5.56
CA ASP A 118 -11.70 6.27 -6.70
C ASP A 118 -13.13 6.66 -7.12
N LEU A 119 -14.06 5.70 -7.18
CA LEU A 119 -15.47 5.97 -7.45
C LEU A 119 -16.10 6.87 -6.37
N GLY A 120 -15.79 6.60 -5.10
CA GLY A 120 -16.25 7.42 -3.97
C GLY A 120 -15.68 8.84 -4.01
N GLY A 121 -14.40 8.99 -4.33
CA GLY A 121 -13.73 10.26 -4.55
C GLY A 121 -14.37 11.05 -5.67
N ASN A 122 -14.49 10.44 -6.85
CA ASN A 122 -15.11 11.05 -8.04
C ASN A 122 -16.55 11.51 -7.76
N LYS A 123 -17.35 10.70 -7.06
CA LYS A 123 -18.73 11.07 -6.71
C LYS A 123 -18.76 12.29 -5.78
N ARG A 124 -17.95 12.32 -4.72
CA ARG A 124 -17.87 13.46 -3.80
C ARG A 124 -17.39 14.72 -4.52
N GLN A 125 -16.36 14.59 -5.36
CA GLN A 125 -15.87 15.71 -6.17
C GLN A 125 -16.97 16.25 -7.10
N PHE A 126 -17.69 15.36 -7.79
CA PHE A 126 -18.78 15.75 -8.67
C PHE A 126 -19.91 16.48 -7.92
N GLU A 127 -20.33 15.94 -6.77
CA GLU A 127 -21.34 16.58 -5.91
C GLU A 127 -20.88 17.95 -5.40
N GLN A 128 -19.62 18.07 -5.00
CA GLN A 128 -19.03 19.34 -4.57
C GLN A 128 -18.94 20.35 -5.71
N ARG A 129 -18.45 19.94 -6.90
CA ARG A 129 -18.39 20.80 -8.10
C ARG A 129 -19.77 21.32 -8.45
N LYS A 130 -20.77 20.44 -8.54
CA LYS A 130 -22.15 20.82 -8.81
C LYS A 130 -22.70 21.82 -7.78
N ALA A 131 -22.42 21.60 -6.50
CA ALA A 131 -22.86 22.51 -5.44
C ALA A 131 -22.19 23.90 -5.49
N VAL A 132 -20.94 23.97 -5.95
CA VAL A 132 -20.23 25.25 -6.16
C VAL A 132 -20.69 25.93 -7.45
N GLU A 133 -20.90 25.19 -8.53
CA GLU A 133 -21.45 25.71 -9.80
C GLU A 133 -22.83 26.34 -9.61
N VAL A 134 -23.72 25.67 -8.86
CA VAL A 134 -25.04 26.22 -8.52
C VAL A 134 -24.92 27.53 -7.74
N ARG A 135 -23.98 27.61 -6.78
CA ARG A 135 -23.72 28.83 -6.00
C ARG A 135 -23.14 29.95 -6.87
N LEU A 136 -22.23 29.64 -7.78
CA LEU A 136 -21.68 30.60 -8.74
C LEU A 136 -22.79 31.17 -9.63
N HIS A 137 -23.61 30.31 -10.21
CA HIS A 137 -24.70 30.74 -11.08
C HIS A 137 -25.73 31.61 -10.31
N ALA A 138 -26.06 31.24 -9.08
CA ALA A 138 -26.93 32.07 -8.23
C ALA A 138 -26.32 33.45 -7.95
N ALA A 139 -25.04 33.52 -7.56
CA ALA A 139 -24.35 34.78 -7.31
C ALA A 139 -24.25 35.67 -8.57
N GLN A 140 -24.08 35.06 -9.75
CA GLN A 140 -24.12 35.79 -11.03
C GLN A 140 -25.49 36.42 -11.30
N LEU A 141 -26.57 35.67 -11.08
CA LEU A 141 -27.94 36.20 -11.24
C LEU A 141 -28.21 37.31 -10.24
N ASP A 142 -27.88 37.11 -8.97
CA ASP A 142 -28.08 38.09 -7.90
C ASP A 142 -27.34 39.42 -8.20
N LEU A 143 -26.13 39.34 -8.76
CA LEU A 143 -25.37 40.51 -9.17
C LEU A 143 -26.04 41.26 -10.33
N VAL A 144 -26.55 40.52 -11.33
CA VAL A 144 -27.28 41.13 -12.46
C VAL A 144 -28.53 41.84 -11.96
N ASP A 145 -29.31 41.19 -11.10
CA ASP A 145 -30.55 41.75 -10.54
C ASP A 145 -30.28 42.97 -9.66
N ALA A 146 -29.25 42.92 -8.81
CA ALA A 146 -28.84 44.05 -7.98
C ALA A 146 -28.39 45.26 -8.83
N ARG A 147 -27.61 45.02 -9.89
CA ARG A 147 -27.17 46.08 -10.83
C ARG A 147 -28.35 46.67 -11.59
N GLN A 148 -29.28 45.85 -12.07
CA GLN A 148 -30.49 46.34 -12.73
C GLN A 148 -31.36 47.19 -11.80
N ALA A 149 -31.50 46.79 -10.52
CA ALA A 149 -32.24 47.56 -9.53
C ALA A 149 -31.59 48.93 -9.26
N ALA A 150 -30.27 48.98 -9.10
CA ALA A 150 -29.52 50.22 -8.94
C ALA A 150 -29.66 51.14 -10.17
N GLN A 151 -29.49 50.59 -11.38
CA GLN A 151 -29.62 51.34 -12.64
C GLN A 151 -31.03 51.92 -12.83
N LYS A 152 -32.09 51.20 -12.43
CA LYS A 152 -33.47 51.73 -12.48
C LYS A 152 -33.63 52.95 -11.58
N ILE A 153 -33.10 52.91 -10.36
CA ILE A 153 -33.14 54.04 -9.41
C ILE A 153 -32.34 55.23 -9.96
N GLU A 154 -31.18 55.00 -10.55
CA GLU A 154 -30.37 56.04 -11.19
C GLU A 154 -31.09 56.68 -12.39
N ALA A 155 -31.69 55.87 -13.25
CA ALA A 155 -32.46 56.35 -14.40
C ALA A 155 -33.67 57.20 -13.96
N GLU A 156 -34.40 56.78 -12.91
CA GLU A 156 -35.49 57.58 -12.34
C GLU A 156 -35.00 58.94 -11.83
N LEU A 157 -33.84 58.99 -11.16
CA LEU A 157 -33.23 60.24 -10.70
C LEU A 157 -32.82 61.16 -11.86
N GLN A 158 -32.35 60.60 -12.97
CA GLN A 158 -31.98 61.37 -14.18
C GLN A 158 -33.19 61.99 -14.89
N VAL A 159 -34.38 61.41 -14.78
CA VAL A 159 -35.61 61.97 -15.37
C VAL A 159 -36.17 63.10 -14.49
N LEU A 160 -35.91 63.08 -13.17
CA LEU A 160 -36.40 64.06 -12.19
C LEU A 160 -35.54 65.34 -12.13
N ASN A 161 -35.57 66.13 -13.21
CA ASN A 161 -34.72 67.32 -13.39
C ASN A 161 -35.39 68.68 -13.13
N ARG A 162 -36.69 68.72 -12.84
CA ARG A 162 -37.44 69.97 -12.65
C ARG A 162 -37.56 70.35 -11.18
N TRP A 163 -37.61 71.65 -10.89
CA TRP A 163 -37.50 72.20 -9.52
C TRP A 163 -38.62 71.73 -8.56
N TRP A 164 -39.81 71.41 -9.07
CA TRP A 164 -40.92 70.86 -8.26
C TRP A 164 -40.75 69.39 -7.87
N HIS A 165 -39.84 68.64 -8.51
CA HIS A 165 -39.56 67.25 -8.16
C HIS A 165 -38.70 67.08 -6.89
N ARG A 166 -38.34 68.18 -6.21
CA ARG A 166 -37.39 68.19 -5.08
C ARG A 166 -37.70 67.15 -4.01
N LYS A 167 -38.95 67.06 -3.53
CA LYS A 167 -39.36 66.06 -2.51
C LYS A 167 -39.20 64.62 -3.02
N ARG A 168 -39.70 64.34 -4.23
CA ARG A 168 -39.64 63.01 -4.84
C ARG A 168 -38.21 62.56 -5.15
N ARG A 169 -37.36 63.50 -5.58
CA ARG A 169 -35.94 63.26 -5.83
C ARG A 169 -35.20 62.91 -4.54
N THR A 170 -35.48 63.60 -3.43
CA THR A 170 -34.91 63.25 -2.11
C THR A 170 -35.37 61.87 -1.65
N GLU A 171 -36.64 61.53 -1.80
CA GLU A 171 -37.18 60.20 -1.46
C GLU A 171 -36.49 59.06 -2.23
N ILE A 172 -36.31 59.23 -3.55
CA ILE A 172 -35.68 58.21 -4.40
C ILE A 172 -34.16 58.16 -4.17
N ALA A 173 -33.52 59.32 -3.99
CA ALA A 173 -32.09 59.40 -3.72
C ALA A 173 -31.71 58.69 -2.41
N ASN A 174 -32.57 58.72 -1.40
CA ASN A 174 -32.37 57.99 -0.15
C ASN A 174 -32.36 56.46 -0.33
N LYS A 175 -32.90 55.92 -1.43
CA LYS A 175 -32.89 54.48 -1.74
C LYS A 175 -31.62 54.02 -2.47
N LEU A 176 -30.92 54.92 -3.14
CA LEU A 176 -29.72 54.61 -3.93
C LEU A 176 -28.58 53.99 -3.08
N PRO A 177 -28.27 54.48 -1.85
CA PRO A 177 -27.24 53.86 -1.01
C PRO A 177 -27.53 52.38 -0.69
N ALA A 178 -28.78 52.04 -0.42
CA ALA A 178 -29.18 50.67 -0.14
C ALA A 178 -29.06 49.77 -1.38
N ALA A 179 -29.41 50.28 -2.57
CA ALA A 179 -29.24 49.56 -3.82
C ALA A 179 -27.75 49.33 -4.17
N ASN A 180 -26.89 50.34 -3.97
CA ASN A 180 -25.45 50.22 -4.17
C ASN A 180 -24.82 49.24 -3.16
N ALA A 181 -25.27 49.27 -1.89
CA ALA A 181 -24.86 48.27 -0.90
C ALA A 181 -25.23 46.85 -1.34
N ALA A 182 -26.43 46.64 -1.90
CA ALA A 182 -26.84 45.34 -2.43
C ALA A 182 -25.95 44.87 -3.60
N VAL A 183 -25.53 45.78 -4.49
CA VAL A 183 -24.54 45.46 -5.55
C VAL A 183 -23.22 45.01 -4.93
N THR A 184 -22.67 45.74 -3.97
CA THR A 184 -21.39 45.36 -3.33
C THR A 184 -21.46 44.00 -2.63
N VAL A 185 -22.59 43.67 -2.00
CA VAL A 185 -22.80 42.36 -1.37
C VAL A 185 -22.84 41.25 -2.42
N ALA A 186 -23.52 41.48 -3.55
CA ALA A 186 -23.57 40.51 -4.64
C ALA A 186 -22.20 40.32 -5.34
N GLU A 187 -21.41 41.38 -5.47
CA GLU A 187 -20.02 41.30 -5.99
C GLU A 187 -19.14 40.46 -5.07
N LEU A 188 -19.20 40.69 -3.75
CA LEU A 188 -18.47 39.89 -2.77
C LEU A 188 -18.90 38.42 -2.78
N ALA A 189 -20.20 38.15 -2.92
CA ALA A 189 -20.71 36.78 -3.04
C ALA A 189 -20.20 36.08 -4.32
N LEU A 190 -20.10 36.81 -5.43
CA LEU A 190 -19.54 36.30 -6.67
C LEU A 190 -18.03 36.03 -6.56
N GLU A 191 -17.27 36.93 -5.94
CA GLU A 191 -15.85 36.71 -5.66
C GLU A 191 -15.63 35.48 -4.77
N GLN A 192 -16.44 35.33 -3.72
CA GLN A 192 -16.39 34.15 -2.85
C GLN A 192 -16.69 32.87 -3.62
N ALA A 193 -17.69 32.87 -4.51
CA ALA A 193 -18.01 31.71 -5.33
C ALA A 193 -16.86 31.33 -6.29
N HIS A 194 -16.16 32.32 -6.87
CA HIS A 194 -14.95 32.05 -7.66
C HIS A 194 -13.81 31.49 -6.81
N ALA A 195 -13.59 32.02 -5.60
CA ALA A 195 -12.59 31.51 -4.67
C ALA A 195 -12.87 30.05 -4.27
N ASP A 196 -14.13 29.69 -4.05
CA ASP A 196 -14.57 28.32 -3.77
C ASP A 196 -14.23 27.35 -4.92
N ILE A 197 -14.36 27.80 -6.19
CA ILE A 197 -13.96 26.99 -7.38
C ILE A 197 -12.46 26.77 -7.39
N SER A 198 -11.67 27.85 -7.26
CA SER A 198 -10.21 27.74 -7.27
C SER A 198 -9.69 26.87 -6.11
N ALA A 199 -10.31 26.94 -4.94
CA ALA A 199 -9.99 26.09 -3.80
C ALA A 199 -10.31 24.61 -4.07
N LEU A 200 -11.40 24.32 -4.79
CA LEU A 200 -11.77 22.96 -5.17
C LEU A 200 -10.81 22.39 -6.23
N GLU A 201 -10.39 23.20 -7.20
CA GLU A 201 -9.41 22.80 -8.23
C GLU A 201 -8.01 22.57 -7.66
N ALA A 202 -7.60 23.36 -6.66
CA ALA A 202 -6.30 23.20 -6.00
C ALA A 202 -6.24 21.94 -5.09
N ARG A 203 -7.39 21.34 -4.76
CA ARG A 203 -7.46 20.20 -3.85
C ARG A 203 -7.05 18.92 -4.58
N ARG A 204 -6.00 18.26 -4.08
CA ARG A 204 -5.63 16.91 -4.52
C ARG A 204 -6.49 15.87 -3.82
N ASP A 205 -6.86 14.82 -4.54
CA ASP A 205 -7.50 13.66 -3.93
C ASP A 205 -6.59 13.02 -2.88
N SER A 206 -7.21 12.52 -1.81
CA SER A 206 -6.51 11.74 -0.80
C SER A 206 -5.92 10.49 -1.45
N ASP A 207 -4.68 10.16 -1.11
CA ASP A 207 -4.09 8.89 -1.52
C ASP A 207 -4.88 7.70 -0.95
N PHE A 208 -4.88 6.59 -1.69
CA PHE A 208 -5.51 5.36 -1.25
C PHE A 208 -4.87 4.85 0.06
N PRO A 209 -5.64 4.69 1.15
CA PRO A 209 -5.10 4.40 2.49
C PRO A 209 -4.59 2.95 2.65
N GLY A 210 -4.67 2.12 1.61
CA GLY A 210 -4.35 0.70 1.68
C GLY A 210 -5.57 -0.15 2.05
N LEU A 211 -5.32 -1.45 2.25
CA LEU A 211 -6.38 -2.41 2.60
C LEU A 211 -7.00 -2.11 3.96
N ALA A 212 -8.33 -2.11 3.99
CA ALA A 212 -9.09 -2.03 5.23
C ALA A 212 -8.68 -3.14 6.22
N VAL A 213 -8.73 -2.84 7.53
CA VAL A 213 -8.40 -3.79 8.60
C VAL A 213 -9.24 -5.06 8.49
N GLY A 214 -10.55 -4.92 8.22
CA GLY A 214 -11.44 -6.07 8.03
C GLY A 214 -11.03 -6.97 6.87
N THR A 215 -10.55 -6.40 5.77
CA THR A 215 -10.05 -7.14 4.60
C THR A 215 -8.75 -7.85 4.91
N ARG A 216 -7.80 -7.18 5.58
CA ARG A 216 -6.55 -7.81 6.05
C ARG A 216 -6.84 -8.99 6.99
N ARG A 217 -7.76 -8.83 7.94
CA ARG A 217 -8.24 -9.92 8.81
C ARG A 217 -8.80 -11.09 8.01
N ALA A 218 -9.67 -10.83 7.03
CA ALA A 218 -10.27 -11.88 6.21
C ALA A 218 -9.21 -12.66 5.41
N ILE A 219 -8.20 -11.97 4.86
CA ILE A 219 -7.08 -12.60 4.15
C ILE A 219 -6.24 -13.44 5.12
N ASN A 220 -5.94 -12.92 6.32
CA ASN A 220 -5.19 -13.65 7.34
C ASN A 220 -5.93 -14.93 7.79
N LEU A 221 -7.25 -14.88 7.97
CA LEU A 221 -8.04 -16.08 8.26
C LEU A 221 -8.02 -17.09 7.10
N ALA A 222 -8.01 -16.63 5.86
CA ALA A 222 -7.87 -17.50 4.68
C ALA A 222 -6.48 -18.16 4.62
N ALA A 223 -5.41 -17.44 4.99
CA ALA A 223 -4.06 -17.99 5.09
C ALA A 223 -3.98 -19.10 6.14
N ILE A 224 -4.53 -18.84 7.34
CA ILE A 224 -4.59 -19.80 8.43
C ILE A 224 -5.39 -21.04 8.02
N ALA A 225 -6.58 -20.85 7.44
CA ALA A 225 -7.40 -21.96 6.94
C ALA A 225 -6.67 -22.79 5.88
N TYR A 226 -5.88 -22.16 5.01
CA TYR A 226 -5.08 -22.88 4.02
C TYR A 226 -3.94 -23.68 4.67
N ALA A 227 -3.24 -23.09 5.65
CA ALA A 227 -2.23 -23.80 6.43
C ALA A 227 -2.81 -25.04 7.13
N GLU A 228 -4.02 -24.95 7.71
CA GLU A 228 -4.72 -26.08 8.31
C GLU A 228 -5.01 -27.19 7.27
N VAL A 229 -5.45 -26.82 6.07
CA VAL A 229 -5.69 -27.78 4.97
C VAL A 229 -4.41 -28.52 4.59
N LEU A 230 -3.27 -27.83 4.53
CA LEU A 230 -1.99 -28.47 4.24
C LEU A 230 -1.57 -29.44 5.35
N CYS A 231 -1.80 -29.08 6.62
CA CYS A 231 -1.55 -29.99 7.75
C CYS A 231 -2.46 -31.23 7.69
N LEU A 232 -3.74 -31.05 7.38
CA LEU A 232 -4.71 -32.13 7.26
C LEU A 232 -4.35 -33.15 6.17
N ARG A 233 -3.79 -32.68 5.06
CA ARG A 233 -3.31 -33.56 3.98
C ARG A 233 -2.09 -34.40 4.40
N LEU A 234 -1.38 -34.01 5.46
CA LEU A 234 -0.24 -34.73 6.03
C LEU A 234 -0.55 -35.48 7.34
N ILE A 235 -1.76 -35.41 7.87
CA ILE A 235 -2.06 -35.88 9.23
C ILE A 235 -1.76 -37.37 9.46
N ARG A 236 -1.78 -38.17 8.39
CA ARG A 236 -1.51 -39.62 8.42
C ARG A 236 -0.02 -39.96 8.27
N THR A 237 0.85 -38.97 8.20
CA THR A 237 2.30 -39.16 8.03
C THR A 237 3.07 -38.45 9.14
N PRO A 238 4.26 -38.94 9.51
CA PRO A 238 5.13 -38.24 10.45
C PRO A 238 5.79 -36.99 9.83
N LEU A 239 5.63 -36.78 8.52
CA LEU A 239 6.37 -35.78 7.74
C LEU A 239 6.18 -34.35 8.24
N LEU A 240 5.00 -33.99 8.75
CA LEU A 240 4.77 -32.64 9.30
C LEU A 240 5.68 -32.37 10.51
N GLN A 241 5.75 -33.32 11.44
CA GLN A 241 6.57 -33.21 12.64
C GLN A 241 8.05 -33.23 12.28
N MET A 242 8.47 -34.17 11.42
CA MET A 242 9.86 -34.29 10.98
C MET A 242 10.34 -33.04 10.24
N ALA A 243 9.50 -32.45 9.39
CA ALA A 243 9.83 -31.22 8.68
C ALA A 243 9.93 -30.02 9.62
N ARG A 244 9.03 -29.93 10.62
CA ARG A 244 9.11 -28.89 11.64
C ARG A 244 10.41 -28.98 12.44
N GLU A 245 10.79 -30.18 12.87
CA GLU A 245 12.05 -30.42 13.58
C GLU A 245 13.25 -30.05 12.70
N ALA A 246 13.25 -30.47 11.43
CA ALA A 246 14.34 -30.16 10.50
C ALA A 246 14.51 -28.65 10.24
N VAL A 247 13.42 -27.89 10.18
CA VAL A 247 13.47 -26.42 10.02
C VAL A 247 13.89 -25.72 11.31
N GLY A 248 13.49 -26.25 12.46
CA GLY A 248 13.87 -25.72 13.77
C GLY A 248 15.36 -25.88 14.10
N ARG A 249 16.07 -26.79 13.43
CA ARG A 249 17.52 -26.96 13.62
C ARG A 249 18.32 -26.14 12.61
N ARG A 250 19.47 -25.62 13.06
CA ARG A 250 20.42 -24.89 12.21
C ARG A 250 21.35 -25.81 11.44
N GLU A 251 21.70 -26.94 12.04
CA GLU A 251 22.65 -27.92 11.50
C GLU A 251 21.92 -29.20 11.09
N VAL A 252 22.55 -29.94 10.18
CA VAL A 252 22.08 -31.25 9.72
C VAL A 252 22.11 -32.26 10.87
N ILE A 253 21.11 -33.12 10.90
CA ILE A 253 20.93 -34.17 11.90
C ILE A 253 21.13 -35.51 11.22
N ASP A 254 21.85 -36.42 11.86
CA ASP A 254 22.14 -37.75 11.32
C ASP A 254 21.17 -38.85 11.84
N ASP A 255 20.06 -38.44 12.47
CA ASP A 255 19.11 -39.32 13.18
C ASP A 255 17.94 -39.80 12.28
N TYR A 256 18.18 -40.01 10.98
CA TYR A 256 17.15 -40.46 10.03
C TYR A 256 17.17 -41.97 9.75
N GLY A 257 18.02 -42.71 10.46
CA GLY A 257 18.16 -44.16 10.32
C GLY A 257 19.17 -44.57 9.25
N SER A 258 18.95 -45.74 8.66
CA SER A 258 19.85 -46.29 7.63
C SER A 258 19.76 -45.51 6.31
N PRO A 259 20.71 -45.70 5.37
CA PRO A 259 20.59 -45.16 4.01
C PRO A 259 19.28 -45.53 3.30
N GLU A 260 18.77 -46.74 3.53
CA GLU A 260 17.50 -47.21 2.96
C GLU A 260 16.30 -46.46 3.56
N ASP A 261 16.32 -46.21 4.88
CA ASP A 261 15.30 -45.41 5.56
C ASP A 261 15.28 -43.97 5.04
N CYS A 262 16.46 -43.37 4.86
CA CYS A 262 16.61 -42.04 4.29
C CYS A 262 16.06 -41.96 2.86
N GLN A 263 16.34 -42.95 2.01
CA GLN A 263 15.81 -43.01 0.64
C GLN A 263 14.28 -43.11 0.62
N ARG A 264 13.72 -43.97 1.48
CA ARG A 264 12.27 -44.09 1.63
C ARG A 264 11.64 -42.78 2.09
N LEU A 265 12.24 -42.13 3.09
CA LEU A 265 11.79 -40.84 3.59
C LEU A 265 11.83 -39.76 2.48
N MET A 266 12.88 -39.71 1.67
CA MET A 266 12.96 -38.78 0.55
C MET A 266 11.85 -39.04 -0.50
N ALA A 267 11.54 -40.30 -0.78
CA ALA A 267 10.45 -40.68 -1.67
C ALA A 267 9.07 -40.29 -1.09
N ASP A 268 8.85 -40.52 0.21
CA ASP A 268 7.62 -40.13 0.92
C ASP A 268 7.44 -38.60 0.92
N VAL A 269 8.52 -37.85 1.13
CA VAL A 269 8.54 -36.39 1.02
C VAL A 269 8.17 -35.95 -0.39
N GLU A 270 8.77 -36.53 -1.43
CA GLU A 270 8.46 -36.15 -2.81
C GLU A 270 7.00 -36.47 -3.19
N HIS A 271 6.46 -37.59 -2.71
CA HIS A 271 5.04 -37.91 -2.86
C HIS A 271 4.15 -36.88 -2.15
N ALA A 272 4.46 -36.54 -0.89
CA ALA A 272 3.76 -35.52 -0.13
C ALA A 272 3.83 -34.15 -0.82
N ARG A 273 4.97 -33.79 -1.43
CA ARG A 273 5.13 -32.55 -2.19
C ARG A 273 4.13 -32.48 -3.35
N LYS A 274 3.94 -33.59 -4.07
CA LYS A 274 2.96 -33.68 -5.17
C LYS A 274 1.51 -33.56 -4.66
N VAL A 275 1.15 -34.30 -3.60
CA VAL A 275 -0.20 -34.26 -3.00
C VAL A 275 -0.57 -32.85 -2.53
N LEU A 276 0.36 -32.15 -1.89
CA LEU A 276 0.13 -30.82 -1.36
C LEU A 276 0.11 -29.73 -2.44
N ALA A 277 0.76 -29.94 -3.58
CA ALA A 277 0.73 -29.00 -4.71
C ALA A 277 -0.63 -28.99 -5.44
N VAL A 278 -1.47 -30.01 -5.25
CA VAL A 278 -2.79 -30.12 -5.89
C VAL A 278 -3.72 -29.00 -5.40
N ARG A 279 -4.12 -28.12 -6.33
CA ARG A 279 -5.05 -26.99 -6.07
C ARG A 279 -6.53 -27.34 -6.29
N THR A 280 -6.83 -28.48 -6.90
CA THR A 280 -8.22 -28.88 -7.16
C THR A 280 -8.99 -29.06 -5.85
N GLY A 281 -10.20 -28.51 -5.79
CA GLY A 281 -11.04 -28.55 -4.58
C GLY A 281 -10.55 -27.70 -3.41
N LEU A 282 -9.47 -26.92 -3.55
CA LEU A 282 -8.90 -26.14 -2.46
C LEU A 282 -9.92 -25.16 -1.84
N THR A 283 -10.67 -24.43 -2.67
CA THR A 283 -11.71 -23.50 -2.19
C THR A 283 -12.79 -24.20 -1.37
N LYS A 284 -13.16 -25.43 -1.74
CA LYS A 284 -14.16 -26.23 -1.00
C LYS A 284 -13.62 -26.69 0.37
N GLN A 285 -12.30 -26.84 0.51
CA GLN A 285 -11.65 -27.20 1.77
C GLN A 285 -11.39 -25.97 2.65
N VAL A 286 -10.96 -24.86 2.05
CA VAL A 286 -10.61 -23.61 2.77
C VAL A 286 -11.86 -22.87 3.24
N GLY A 287 -12.90 -22.77 2.42
CA GLY A 287 -14.11 -21.98 2.70
C GLY A 287 -14.77 -22.30 4.05
N PRO A 288 -15.14 -23.56 4.34
CA PRO A 288 -15.75 -23.94 5.61
C PRO A 288 -14.87 -23.60 6.83
N ARG A 289 -13.54 -23.72 6.68
CA ARG A 289 -12.57 -23.39 7.72
C ARG A 289 -12.52 -21.89 7.97
N VAL A 290 -12.50 -21.08 6.92
CA VAL A 290 -12.59 -19.61 7.05
C VAL A 290 -13.87 -19.22 7.80
N GLU A 291 -15.01 -19.81 7.46
CA GLU A 291 -16.28 -19.51 8.16
C GLU A 291 -16.26 -19.93 9.65
N ARG A 292 -15.62 -21.06 9.97
CA ARG A 292 -15.39 -21.46 11.37
C ARG A 292 -14.49 -20.47 12.09
N LEU A 293 -13.37 -20.10 11.47
CA LEU A 293 -12.40 -19.18 12.04
C LEU A 293 -13.01 -17.79 12.28
N LYS A 294 -13.86 -17.30 11.38
CA LYS A 294 -14.60 -16.04 11.58
C LYS A 294 -15.46 -16.03 12.84
N LYS A 295 -16.00 -17.19 13.27
CA LYS A 295 -16.84 -17.32 14.47
C LYS A 295 -16.04 -17.36 15.77
N THR A 296 -14.76 -17.76 15.71
CA THR A 296 -13.95 -18.09 16.88
C THR A 296 -12.80 -17.12 17.11
N ALA A 297 -12.24 -16.56 16.04
CA ALA A 297 -11.11 -15.64 16.08
C ALA A 297 -11.41 -14.38 16.88
N LYS A 298 -10.52 -14.05 17.82
CA LYS A 298 -10.51 -12.78 18.55
C LYS A 298 -9.21 -12.02 18.27
N TYR A 299 -9.26 -10.71 18.43
CA TYR A 299 -8.14 -9.79 18.21
C TYR A 299 -7.92 -8.97 19.50
N ARG A 300 -6.67 -8.60 19.82
CA ARG A 300 -6.40 -7.84 21.05
C ARG A 300 -6.87 -6.39 20.94
N SER A 301 -6.95 -5.85 19.72
CA SER A 301 -7.42 -4.49 19.47
C SER A 301 -8.20 -4.33 18.16
N SER A 302 -8.75 -3.14 17.93
CA SER A 302 -9.46 -2.78 16.70
C SER A 302 -8.55 -2.64 15.48
N ILE A 303 -7.26 -2.40 15.67
CA ILE A 303 -6.27 -2.22 14.58
C ILE A 303 -5.50 -3.50 14.25
N GLU A 304 -5.49 -4.48 15.17
CA GLU A 304 -4.75 -5.71 14.99
C GLU A 304 -5.42 -6.62 13.96
N VAL A 305 -4.63 -7.21 13.08
CA VAL A 305 -5.10 -8.03 11.96
C VAL A 305 -4.75 -9.51 12.11
N VAL A 306 -3.84 -9.84 13.03
CA VAL A 306 -3.48 -11.21 13.38
C VAL A 306 -4.32 -11.64 14.59
N PRO A 307 -5.05 -12.76 14.51
CA PRO A 307 -5.88 -13.21 15.63
C PRO A 307 -5.03 -13.78 16.77
N VAL A 308 -5.59 -13.78 17.97
CA VAL A 308 -5.02 -14.40 19.17
C VAL A 308 -4.97 -15.92 18.97
N ALA A 309 -3.80 -16.53 19.14
CA ALA A 309 -3.54 -17.92 18.77
C ALA A 309 -4.46 -18.92 19.49
N GLU A 310 -4.82 -18.67 20.76
CA GLU A 310 -5.74 -19.51 21.54
C GLU A 310 -7.20 -19.42 21.07
N THR A 311 -7.51 -18.56 20.11
CA THR A 311 -8.89 -18.39 19.61
C THR A 311 -9.10 -19.01 18.23
N VAL A 312 -8.01 -19.52 17.64
CA VAL A 312 -7.96 -20.10 16.31
C VAL A 312 -7.45 -21.52 16.46
N HIS A 313 -8.39 -22.44 16.71
CA HIS A 313 -8.10 -23.86 16.86
C HIS A 313 -8.67 -24.67 15.71
N VAL A 314 -7.97 -25.75 15.39
CA VAL A 314 -8.51 -26.79 14.50
C VAL A 314 -9.57 -27.56 15.27
N ALA A 315 -10.79 -27.62 14.74
CA ALA A 315 -11.89 -28.35 15.37
C ALA A 315 -11.70 -29.87 15.27
N ALA A 316 -12.15 -30.63 16.27
CA ALA A 316 -12.06 -32.10 16.25
C ALA A 316 -12.85 -32.74 15.09
N GLY A 317 -13.87 -32.06 14.57
CA GLY A 317 -14.68 -32.51 13.41
C GLY A 317 -14.12 -32.13 12.04
N ASP A 318 -12.97 -31.45 11.98
CA ASP A 318 -12.36 -30.97 10.73
C ASP A 318 -11.52 -32.02 9.99
N VAL A 319 -11.63 -33.28 10.39
CA VAL A 319 -11.11 -34.41 9.62
C VAL A 319 -11.85 -34.36 8.28
N MET A 320 -11.16 -34.12 7.16
CA MET A 320 -11.73 -34.41 5.84
C MET A 320 -12.36 -35.80 5.91
N GLU A 321 -13.52 -36.07 5.33
CA GLU A 321 -14.27 -37.35 5.35
C GLU A 321 -13.39 -38.56 4.96
N LEU A 322 -12.48 -38.92 5.85
CA LEU A 322 -11.45 -39.92 5.76
C LEU A 322 -11.70 -40.72 7.01
N LYS A 323 -12.61 -41.70 6.87
CA LYS A 323 -13.08 -42.66 7.88
C LYS A 323 -12.14 -42.74 9.09
N ALA A 324 -12.74 -42.51 10.26
CA ALA A 324 -12.13 -42.50 11.58
C ALA A 324 -10.92 -43.42 11.70
N VAL A 325 -9.77 -42.86 12.10
CA VAL A 325 -8.58 -43.62 12.46
C VAL A 325 -8.41 -43.48 13.96
N GLY A 326 -8.17 -44.62 14.61
CA GLY A 326 -8.09 -44.79 16.06
C GLY A 326 -6.98 -43.99 16.75
N ALA A 327 -6.77 -44.31 18.03
CA ALA A 327 -6.11 -43.55 19.09
C ALA A 327 -4.69 -42.98 18.83
N ASN A 328 -4.07 -43.18 17.65
CA ASN A 328 -2.71 -42.74 17.31
C ASN A 328 -2.64 -41.68 16.18
N ALA A 329 -3.75 -41.02 15.84
CA ALA A 329 -3.70 -39.88 14.91
C ALA A 329 -2.95 -38.71 15.57
N ASN A 330 -1.86 -38.24 14.95
CA ASN A 330 -1.17 -37.02 15.38
C ASN A 330 -2.18 -35.88 15.47
N ARG A 331 -2.30 -35.26 16.66
CA ARG A 331 -3.16 -34.10 16.88
C ARG A 331 -2.73 -32.99 15.93
N LEU A 332 -3.68 -32.40 15.20
CA LEU A 332 -3.40 -31.27 14.32
C LEU A 332 -2.80 -30.12 15.15
N PRO A 333 -1.67 -29.53 14.71
CA PRO A 333 -1.06 -28.43 15.43
C PRO A 333 -1.95 -27.19 15.38
N ASN A 334 -1.83 -26.34 16.39
CA ASN A 334 -2.36 -24.99 16.27
C ASN A 334 -1.41 -24.20 15.37
N VAL A 335 -1.80 -24.04 14.10
CA VAL A 335 -0.93 -23.46 13.07
C VAL A 335 -0.44 -22.05 13.40
N VAL A 336 -1.21 -21.28 14.17
CA VAL A 336 -0.81 -19.93 14.62
C VAL A 336 0.09 -20.00 15.84
N ALA A 337 -0.26 -20.79 16.85
CA ALA A 337 0.53 -20.88 18.09
C ALA A 337 1.92 -21.49 17.84
N GLU A 338 2.00 -22.45 16.91
CA GLU A 338 3.22 -23.18 16.59
C GLU A 338 3.97 -22.59 15.37
N ASP A 339 3.54 -21.42 14.87
CA ASP A 339 4.06 -20.77 13.66
C ASP A 339 4.26 -21.75 12.48
N THR A 340 3.28 -22.62 12.27
CA THR A 340 3.41 -23.70 11.29
C THR A 340 3.48 -23.10 9.89
N TRP A 341 4.46 -23.54 9.10
CA TRP A 341 4.83 -22.97 7.79
C TRP A 341 5.34 -21.53 7.83
N ASP A 342 5.86 -21.06 8.97
CA ASP A 342 6.34 -19.68 9.19
C ASP A 342 5.23 -18.63 8.92
N LEU A 343 4.00 -18.93 9.34
CA LEU A 343 2.81 -18.12 9.10
C LEU A 343 2.98 -16.66 9.50
N PHE A 344 3.65 -16.33 10.61
CA PHE A 344 3.87 -14.94 11.03
C PHE A 344 4.65 -14.12 9.99
N SER A 345 5.46 -14.75 9.15
CA SER A 345 6.15 -14.09 8.03
C SER A 345 5.26 -13.82 6.82
N ILE A 346 4.10 -14.49 6.74
CA ILE A 346 3.17 -14.44 5.61
C ILE A 346 1.96 -13.55 5.91
N LEU A 347 1.48 -13.56 7.15
CA LEU A 347 0.29 -12.80 7.55
C LEU A 347 0.49 -11.29 7.30
N LEU A 348 -0.57 -10.66 6.80
CA LEU A 348 -0.60 -9.22 6.60
C LEU A 348 -0.57 -8.52 7.96
N LYS A 349 0.14 -7.39 8.00
CA LYS A 349 0.26 -6.50 9.17
C LYS A 349 -0.72 -5.34 9.08
#